data_AF-A0A255R2H1-F1
#
_entry.id   AF-A0A255R2H1-F1
#
_cell.length_a   1.000
_cell.length_b   1.000
_cell.length_c   1.000
_cell.angle_alpha   90.00
_cell.angle_beta   90.00
_cell.angle_gamma   90.00
#
_symmetry.space_group_name_H-M   'P 1'
#
loop_
_entity.id
_entity.type
_entity.pdbx_description
1 polymer ?
#
loop_
_entity_poly.entity_id
_entity_poly.type
_entity_poly.pdbx_seq_one_letter_code
_entity_poly.pdbx_strand_id
1 'polypeptide(L)'
;MTTLRTLLLAVLPWIVLPAVTCPSAFGQSDDSGIDYKTHSDLPYRTEDGSLSDYARERCRLDVYAPANRPGFSTVVWFHGGGLTGGQKSIPKALQEQGIAVVGVNYRLSPKVKSPAYVQDAAAAVAWVFHNIERFGGDPKRIYVSGHSAGGYLTSMIGLDKSYLAEHGVDADDIAGLIPYSGHTITHFTVRAERGIDGKQPIVDSMAPLFHVRKDCPPLLLITGDRELEMLGRYEETAYLWRMMQVVEHPETKLVELKGYDHGQMAEPAHPLLLKFIKEHEAGD
;
A
#
# COMPACT_ATOMS: atom_id res chain seq x y z
N MET A 1 -45.36 37.89 63.09
CA MET A 1 -45.34 38.28 61.67
C MET A 1 -44.05 37.74 61.05
N THR A 2 -44.10 36.55 60.45
CA THR A 2 -43.10 36.11 59.48
C THR A 2 -43.65 34.91 58.73
N THR A 3 -43.67 35.07 57.42
CA THR A 3 -44.42 34.33 56.40
C THR A 3 -43.75 33.02 55.99
N LEU A 4 -44.56 31.97 55.88
CA LEU A 4 -44.25 30.68 55.25
C LEU A 4 -44.15 30.89 53.72
N ARG A 5 -42.99 30.61 53.11
CA ARG A 5 -42.81 30.62 51.66
C ARG A 5 -42.96 29.19 51.12
N THR A 6 -44.04 28.97 50.38
CA THR A 6 -44.31 27.76 49.59
C THR A 6 -43.45 27.77 48.33
N LEU A 7 -42.67 26.71 48.10
CA LEU A 7 -41.91 26.48 46.86
C LEU A 7 -42.86 25.93 45.79
N LEU A 8 -43.06 26.66 44.68
CA LEU A 8 -43.67 26.12 43.47
C LEU A 8 -42.60 25.36 42.65
N LEU A 9 -42.85 24.08 42.40
CA LEU A 9 -42.15 23.29 41.38
C LEU A 9 -42.66 23.70 39.99
N ALA A 10 -41.79 24.30 39.18
CA ALA A 10 -42.06 24.57 37.77
C ALA A 10 -41.76 23.32 36.94
N VAL A 11 -42.77 22.81 36.24
CA VAL A 11 -42.64 21.73 35.25
C VAL A 11 -42.16 22.36 33.94
N LEU A 12 -40.94 22.04 33.52
CA LEU A 12 -40.39 22.43 32.22
C LEU A 12 -40.92 21.48 31.12
N PRO A 13 -41.39 21.98 29.97
CA PRO A 13 -41.84 21.15 28.87
C PRO A 13 -40.65 20.52 28.15
N TRP A 14 -40.81 19.25 27.75
CA TRP A 14 -39.85 18.52 26.93
C TRP A 14 -39.80 19.15 25.53
N ILE A 15 -38.68 19.78 25.20
CA ILE A 15 -38.40 20.24 23.83
C ILE A 15 -37.88 19.03 23.05
N VAL A 16 -38.69 18.52 22.13
CA VAL A 16 -38.25 17.54 21.13
C VAL A 16 -37.43 18.30 20.09
N LEU A 17 -36.10 18.14 20.12
CA LEU A 17 -35.21 18.60 19.06
C LEU A 17 -35.50 17.80 17.78
N PRO A 18 -35.67 18.45 16.61
CA PRO A 18 -35.79 17.72 15.36
C PRO A 18 -34.45 17.05 15.05
N ALA A 19 -34.50 15.78 14.67
CA ALA A 19 -33.33 15.05 14.21
C ALA A 19 -32.74 15.77 13.00
N VAL A 20 -31.57 16.37 13.17
CA VAL A 20 -30.76 16.86 12.06
C VAL A 20 -30.21 15.62 11.36
N THR A 21 -30.87 15.19 10.30
CA THR A 21 -30.32 14.18 9.39
C THR A 21 -29.16 14.83 8.64
N CYS A 22 -27.94 14.53 9.09
CA CYS A 22 -26.73 14.80 8.34
C CYS A 22 -26.82 14.00 7.03
N PRO A 23 -26.84 14.63 5.84
CA PRO A 23 -26.74 13.87 4.61
C PRO A 23 -25.33 13.32 4.54
N SER A 24 -25.20 12.00 4.66
CA SER A 24 -23.99 11.28 4.27
C SER A 24 -23.78 11.43 2.77
N ALA A 25 -23.20 12.54 2.34
CA ALA A 25 -22.77 12.74 0.96
C ALA A 25 -21.45 11.99 0.74
N PHE A 26 -21.51 10.65 0.73
CA PHE A 26 -20.60 9.90 -0.11
C PHE A 26 -21.02 10.20 -1.54
N GLY A 27 -20.40 11.21 -2.15
CA GLY A 27 -20.43 11.34 -3.60
C GLY A 27 -19.80 10.10 -4.19
N GLN A 28 -20.61 9.11 -4.57
CA GLN A 28 -20.21 8.15 -5.59
C GLN A 28 -19.96 9.00 -6.83
N SER A 29 -18.69 9.12 -7.22
CA SER A 29 -18.38 9.42 -8.61
C SER A 29 -19.12 8.39 -9.45
N ASP A 30 -20.02 8.87 -10.29
CA ASP A 30 -20.79 8.02 -11.19
C ASP A 30 -19.82 7.50 -12.26
N ASP A 31 -19.09 6.43 -11.93
CA ASP A 31 -18.15 5.73 -12.84
C ASP A 31 -18.92 4.91 -13.90
N SER A 32 -20.24 5.11 -14.01
CA SER A 32 -21.06 4.56 -15.08
C SER A 32 -20.59 5.11 -16.43
N GLY A 33 -19.90 4.26 -17.19
CA GLY A 33 -19.39 4.59 -18.52
C GLY A 33 -17.87 4.59 -18.68
N ILE A 34 -17.09 4.20 -17.65
CA ILE A 34 -15.67 3.90 -17.85
C ILE A 34 -15.53 2.48 -18.41
N ASP A 35 -14.92 2.37 -19.59
CA ASP A 35 -14.50 1.10 -20.14
C ASP A 35 -13.11 0.74 -19.61
N TYR A 36 -12.85 -0.53 -19.35
CA TYR A 36 -11.54 -1.01 -18.90
C TYR A 36 -10.91 -1.98 -19.90
N LYS A 37 -9.58 -1.94 -19.96
CA LYS A 37 -8.78 -2.87 -20.75
C LYS A 37 -7.66 -3.46 -19.92
N THR A 38 -7.44 -4.77 -20.12
CA THR A 38 -6.29 -5.48 -19.55
C THR A 38 -5.24 -5.73 -20.62
N HIS A 39 -4.02 -5.33 -20.35
CA HIS A 39 -2.83 -5.73 -21.09
C HIS A 39 -2.04 -6.71 -20.24
N SER A 40 -2.01 -7.98 -20.65
CA SER A 40 -1.43 -9.05 -19.85
C SER A 40 -0.02 -9.42 -20.28
N ASP A 41 0.74 -9.92 -19.32
CA ASP A 41 2.05 -10.55 -19.46
C ASP A 41 3.12 -9.68 -20.13
N LEU A 42 3.13 -8.39 -19.77
CA LEU A 42 4.12 -7.45 -20.29
C LEU A 42 5.47 -7.65 -19.57
N PRO A 43 6.60 -7.72 -20.31
CA PRO A 43 7.92 -7.71 -19.71
C PRO A 43 8.24 -6.33 -19.14
N TYR A 44 8.73 -6.27 -17.90
CA TYR A 44 9.23 -5.02 -17.31
C TYR A 44 10.76 -4.93 -17.24
N ARG A 45 11.46 -6.00 -17.61
CA ARG A 45 12.92 -6.00 -17.80
C ARG A 45 13.24 -6.18 -19.28
N THR A 46 14.28 -5.50 -19.76
CA THR A 46 14.75 -5.59 -21.15
C THR A 46 15.20 -7.02 -21.47
N GLU A 47 14.68 -7.58 -22.57
CA GLU A 47 15.06 -8.91 -23.04
C GLU A 47 16.22 -8.82 -24.03
N ASP A 48 17.38 -8.34 -23.57
CA ASP A 48 18.60 -8.19 -24.36
C ASP A 48 19.45 -9.48 -24.47
N GLY A 49 18.87 -10.62 -24.10
CA GLY A 49 19.54 -11.91 -24.04
C GLY A 49 20.29 -12.19 -22.73
N SER A 50 20.42 -11.22 -21.82
CA SER A 50 21.08 -11.42 -20.51
C SER A 50 20.19 -12.04 -19.43
N LEU A 51 18.86 -11.99 -19.61
CA LEU A 51 17.90 -12.55 -18.65
C LEU A 51 17.95 -14.08 -18.65
N SER A 52 17.88 -14.70 -17.47
CA SER A 52 17.63 -16.14 -17.34
C SER A 52 16.19 -16.49 -17.74
N ASP A 53 15.94 -17.76 -18.07
CA ASP A 53 14.56 -18.23 -18.35
C ASP A 53 13.61 -17.93 -17.19
N TYR A 54 14.09 -18.08 -15.95
CA TYR A 54 13.29 -17.78 -14.78
C TYR A 54 12.97 -16.28 -14.63
N ALA A 55 13.90 -15.41 -15.03
CA ALA A 55 13.63 -13.97 -15.08
C ALA A 55 12.64 -13.62 -16.20
N ARG A 56 12.73 -14.25 -17.38
CA ARG A 56 11.71 -14.09 -18.42
C ARG A 56 10.33 -14.53 -17.95
N GLU A 57 10.25 -15.67 -17.25
CA GLU A 57 8.98 -16.17 -16.71
C GLU A 57 8.37 -15.23 -15.66
N ARG A 58 9.18 -14.72 -14.73
CA ARG A 58 8.69 -13.99 -13.55
C ARG A 58 8.72 -12.49 -13.65
N CYS A 59 9.57 -11.89 -14.49
CA CYS A 59 9.62 -10.44 -14.64
C CYS A 59 8.55 -9.95 -15.63
N ARG A 60 7.29 -10.16 -15.21
CA ARG A 60 6.06 -9.89 -15.96
C ARG A 60 5.05 -9.13 -15.11
N LEU A 61 4.27 -8.26 -15.74
CA LEU A 61 3.17 -7.55 -15.11
C LEU A 61 1.93 -7.53 -16.00
N ASP A 62 0.77 -7.29 -15.39
CA ASP A 62 -0.49 -7.02 -16.07
C ASP A 62 -0.91 -5.57 -15.77
N VAL A 63 -1.40 -4.85 -16.78
CA VAL A 63 -1.95 -3.50 -16.63
C VAL A 63 -3.45 -3.55 -16.88
N TYR A 64 -4.26 -3.35 -15.84
CA TYR A 64 -5.70 -3.14 -15.93
C TYR A 64 -5.97 -1.65 -15.80
N ALA A 65 -6.48 -1.00 -16.86
CA ALA A 65 -6.59 0.46 -16.91
C ALA A 65 -7.89 0.95 -17.57
N PRO A 66 -8.39 2.14 -17.18
CA PRO A 66 -9.43 2.85 -17.92
C PRO A 66 -9.01 3.08 -19.39
N ALA A 67 -9.89 2.76 -20.33
CA ALA A 67 -9.63 2.86 -21.76
C ALA A 67 -10.11 4.19 -22.39
N ASN A 68 -11.09 4.85 -21.75
CA ASN A 68 -11.75 6.05 -22.27
C ASN A 68 -11.72 7.24 -21.29
N ARG A 69 -10.90 7.18 -20.24
CA ARG A 69 -10.74 8.24 -19.24
C ARG A 69 -9.26 8.43 -18.90
N PRO A 70 -8.52 9.34 -19.56
CA PRO A 70 -7.11 9.57 -19.26
C PRO A 70 -6.91 10.37 -17.94
N GLY A 71 -5.66 10.48 -17.49
CA GLY A 71 -5.27 11.22 -16.29
C GLY A 71 -5.57 10.49 -14.98
N PHE A 72 -5.76 9.17 -15.02
CA PHE A 72 -6.05 8.36 -13.84
C PHE A 72 -4.82 8.13 -12.97
N SER A 73 -5.07 7.91 -11.68
CA SER A 73 -4.09 7.35 -10.74
C SER A 73 -3.82 5.88 -11.03
N THR A 74 -2.61 5.43 -10.69
CA THR A 74 -2.17 4.04 -10.90
C THR A 74 -1.68 3.42 -9.61
N VAL A 75 -2.15 2.21 -9.29
CA VAL A 75 -1.65 1.40 -8.18
C VAL A 75 -0.76 0.28 -8.72
N VAL A 76 0.52 0.30 -8.37
CA VAL A 76 1.41 -0.85 -8.56
C VAL A 76 1.18 -1.82 -7.40
N TRP A 77 0.67 -3.00 -7.71
CA TRP A 77 0.26 -3.99 -6.73
C TRP A 77 1.19 -5.21 -6.71
N PHE A 78 1.82 -5.45 -5.56
CA PHE A 78 2.65 -6.62 -5.29
C PHE A 78 1.89 -7.69 -4.49
N HIS A 79 1.92 -8.91 -5.00
CA HIS A 79 1.32 -10.06 -4.32
C HIS A 79 2.10 -10.50 -3.07
N GLY A 80 1.42 -11.17 -2.15
CA GLY A 80 2.02 -11.82 -0.97
C GLY A 80 2.65 -13.19 -1.28
N GLY A 81 2.85 -14.03 -0.25
CA GLY A 81 3.46 -15.36 -0.42
C GLY A 81 4.91 -15.46 0.06
N GLY A 82 5.29 -14.61 1.00
CA GLY A 82 6.54 -14.76 1.75
C GLY A 82 7.82 -14.71 0.92
N LEU A 83 7.81 -14.07 -0.26
CA LEU A 83 8.92 -14.06 -1.22
C LEU A 83 9.30 -15.46 -1.77
N THR A 84 8.53 -16.50 -1.44
CA THR A 84 8.78 -17.90 -1.85
C THR A 84 7.68 -18.45 -2.76
N GLY A 85 6.52 -17.78 -2.81
CA GLY A 85 5.37 -18.18 -3.61
C GLY A 85 4.54 -16.99 -4.08
N GLY A 86 3.51 -17.29 -4.89
CA GLY A 86 2.52 -16.33 -5.35
C GLY A 86 2.64 -15.95 -6.83
N GLN A 87 1.69 -15.14 -7.28
CA GLN A 87 1.55 -14.70 -8.66
C GLN A 87 0.94 -13.29 -8.73
N LYS A 88 1.10 -12.63 -9.87
CA LYS A 88 0.50 -11.35 -10.22
C LYS A 88 -1.02 -11.47 -10.33
N SER A 89 -1.72 -10.64 -9.58
CA SER A 89 -3.17 -10.53 -9.64
C SER A 89 -3.60 -9.07 -9.60
N ILE A 90 -4.81 -8.82 -10.08
CA ILE A 90 -5.49 -7.53 -9.94
C ILE A 90 -6.57 -7.72 -8.86
N PRO A 91 -6.40 -7.15 -7.65
CA PRO A 91 -7.40 -7.28 -6.59
C PRO A 91 -8.77 -6.80 -7.07
N LYS A 92 -9.80 -7.64 -6.90
CA LYS A 92 -11.14 -7.35 -7.40
C LYS A 92 -11.70 -6.03 -6.84
N ALA A 93 -11.43 -5.74 -5.57
CA ALA A 93 -11.87 -4.50 -4.91
C ALA A 93 -11.21 -3.22 -5.47
N LEU A 94 -10.13 -3.34 -6.24
CA LEU A 94 -9.47 -2.22 -6.92
C LEU A 94 -9.87 -2.10 -8.40
N GLN A 95 -10.63 -3.06 -8.94
CA GLN A 95 -11.15 -2.98 -10.30
C GLN A 95 -12.34 -2.02 -10.37
N GLU A 96 -12.53 -1.38 -11.52
CA GLU A 96 -13.66 -0.48 -11.77
C GLU A 96 -13.75 0.70 -10.78
N GLN A 97 -12.60 1.18 -10.26
CA GLN A 97 -12.53 2.28 -9.27
C GLN A 97 -12.03 3.62 -9.85
N GLY A 98 -12.02 3.78 -11.17
CA GLY A 98 -11.52 4.97 -11.86
C GLY A 98 -9.99 5.09 -11.90
N ILE A 99 -9.27 4.06 -11.46
CA ILE A 99 -7.81 3.96 -11.40
C ILE A 99 -7.31 2.81 -12.27
N ALA A 100 -6.03 2.84 -12.64
CA ALA A 100 -5.35 1.66 -13.13
C ALA A 100 -4.75 0.84 -11.97
N VAL A 101 -4.65 -0.47 -12.19
CA VAL A 101 -3.96 -1.40 -11.30
C VAL A 101 -2.94 -2.19 -12.13
N VAL A 102 -1.69 -2.17 -11.68
CA VAL A 102 -0.59 -2.92 -12.29
C VAL A 102 -0.23 -4.08 -11.37
N GLY A 103 -0.64 -5.30 -11.72
CA GLY A 103 -0.34 -6.50 -10.97
C GLY A 103 1.03 -7.06 -11.35
N VAL A 104 1.94 -7.20 -10.38
CA VAL A 104 3.35 -7.50 -10.67
C VAL A 104 3.77 -8.88 -10.17
N ASN A 105 4.44 -9.66 -11.03
CA ASN A 105 5.24 -10.81 -10.62
C ASN A 105 6.67 -10.37 -10.32
N TYR A 106 7.32 -11.08 -9.42
CA TYR A 106 8.76 -10.95 -9.14
C TYR A 106 9.36 -12.35 -8.95
N ARG A 107 10.67 -12.51 -9.10
CA ARG A 107 11.35 -13.80 -8.86
C ARG A 107 11.29 -14.18 -7.38
N LEU A 108 11.30 -15.47 -7.09
CA LEU A 108 11.03 -16.01 -5.75
C LEU A 108 12.22 -16.84 -5.24
N SER A 109 12.36 -16.86 -3.92
CA SER A 109 13.26 -17.75 -3.19
C SER A 109 12.74 -19.19 -3.22
N PRO A 110 13.60 -20.22 -3.34
CA PRO A 110 15.07 -20.18 -3.34
C PRO A 110 15.71 -20.05 -4.74
N LYS A 111 14.92 -19.92 -5.82
CA LYS A 111 15.46 -19.81 -7.19
C LYS A 111 16.30 -18.54 -7.38
N VAL A 112 15.97 -17.47 -6.65
CA VAL A 112 16.84 -16.31 -6.40
C VAL A 112 16.93 -16.04 -4.90
N LYS A 113 17.87 -15.19 -4.49
CA LYS A 113 18.00 -14.72 -3.10
C LYS A 113 17.92 -13.20 -3.04
N SER A 114 17.82 -12.65 -1.84
CA SER A 114 17.98 -11.22 -1.60
C SER A 114 19.26 -10.68 -2.26
N PRO A 115 19.23 -9.50 -2.91
CA PRO A 115 18.09 -8.58 -3.04
C PRO A 115 17.28 -8.75 -4.35
N ALA A 116 17.39 -9.86 -5.06
CA ALA A 116 16.85 -9.99 -6.43
C ALA A 116 15.35 -9.68 -6.58
N TYR A 117 14.52 -10.07 -5.61
CA TYR A 117 13.09 -9.74 -5.61
C TYR A 117 12.80 -8.27 -5.32
N VAL A 118 13.66 -7.58 -4.55
CA VAL A 118 13.55 -6.13 -4.34
C VAL A 118 13.94 -5.40 -5.63
N GLN A 119 15.01 -5.84 -6.28
CA GLN A 119 15.43 -5.32 -7.58
C GLN A 119 14.38 -5.56 -8.67
N ASP A 120 13.68 -6.70 -8.65
CA ASP A 120 12.58 -6.98 -9.57
C ASP A 120 11.41 -6.02 -9.35
N ALA A 121 11.08 -5.79 -8.10
CA ALA A 121 9.98 -4.91 -7.73
C ALA A 121 10.28 -3.44 -8.06
N ALA A 122 11.52 -2.97 -7.85
CA ALA A 122 11.96 -1.65 -8.28
C ALA A 122 11.94 -1.49 -9.81
N ALA A 123 12.43 -2.49 -10.56
CA ALA A 123 12.36 -2.48 -12.02
C ALA A 123 10.92 -2.41 -12.54
N ALA A 124 9.98 -3.09 -11.88
CA ALA A 124 8.57 -3.03 -12.24
C ALA A 124 7.95 -1.65 -11.96
N VAL A 125 8.24 -1.03 -10.81
CA VAL A 125 7.78 0.33 -10.51
C VAL A 125 8.37 1.34 -11.51
N ALA A 126 9.67 1.26 -11.79
CA ALA A 126 10.31 2.12 -12.78
C ALA A 126 9.72 1.93 -14.19
N TRP A 127 9.36 0.70 -14.56
CA TRP A 127 8.64 0.46 -15.80
C TRP A 127 7.31 1.21 -15.81
N VAL A 128 6.54 1.22 -14.71
CA VAL A 128 5.28 1.97 -14.65
C VAL A 128 5.52 3.46 -14.84
N PHE A 129 6.50 4.07 -14.15
CA PHE A 129 6.86 5.47 -14.38
C PHE A 129 7.15 5.79 -15.86
N HIS A 130 7.91 4.93 -16.54
CA HIS A 130 8.29 5.15 -17.94
C HIS A 130 7.21 4.79 -18.97
N ASN A 131 6.15 4.10 -18.58
CA ASN A 131 5.20 3.52 -19.52
C ASN A 131 3.75 3.94 -19.28
N ILE A 132 3.36 4.37 -18.08
CA ILE A 132 1.93 4.49 -17.74
C ILE A 132 1.16 5.51 -18.58
N GLU A 133 1.82 6.58 -19.04
CA GLU A 133 1.24 7.58 -19.95
C GLU A 133 0.68 6.95 -21.23
N ARG A 134 1.32 5.89 -21.76
CA ARG A 134 0.84 5.20 -22.98
C ARG A 134 -0.48 4.47 -22.78
N PHE A 135 -0.83 4.18 -21.53
CA PHE A 135 -2.12 3.61 -21.13
C PHE A 135 -3.12 4.69 -20.72
N GLY A 136 -2.73 5.97 -20.75
CA GLY A 136 -3.55 7.11 -20.36
C GLY A 136 -3.42 7.53 -18.89
N GLY A 137 -2.52 6.93 -18.10
CA GLY A 137 -2.33 7.30 -16.69
C GLY A 137 -1.42 8.49 -16.49
N ASP A 138 -1.55 9.16 -15.35
CA ASP A 138 -0.67 10.26 -14.96
C ASP A 138 0.58 9.72 -14.22
N PRO A 139 1.81 9.96 -14.72
CA PRO A 139 3.03 9.45 -14.08
C PRO A 139 3.32 10.11 -12.73
N LYS A 140 2.67 11.23 -12.40
CA LYS A 140 2.76 11.87 -11.08
C LYS A 140 1.81 11.27 -10.05
N ARG A 141 0.93 10.37 -10.47
CA ARG A 141 -0.12 9.76 -9.63
C ARG A 141 0.07 8.25 -9.53
N ILE A 142 1.31 7.83 -9.30
CA ILE A 142 1.68 6.42 -9.11
C ILE A 142 1.80 6.13 -7.62
N TYR A 143 0.96 5.20 -7.15
CA TYR A 143 0.94 4.68 -5.80
C TYR A 143 1.47 3.25 -5.80
N VAL A 144 2.17 2.85 -4.73
CA VAL A 144 2.70 1.50 -4.60
C VAL A 144 2.08 0.81 -3.39
N SER A 145 1.64 -0.42 -3.58
CA SER A 145 0.94 -1.19 -2.56
C SER A 145 1.18 -2.68 -2.72
N GLY A 146 0.88 -3.45 -1.67
CA GLY A 146 0.91 -4.90 -1.73
C GLY A 146 0.66 -5.52 -0.38
N HIS A 147 0.41 -6.83 -0.38
CA HIS A 147 0.10 -7.59 0.83
C HIS A 147 1.26 -8.47 1.26
N SER A 148 1.54 -8.50 2.57
CA SER A 148 2.55 -9.37 3.17
C SER A 148 3.93 -9.15 2.55
N ALA A 149 4.47 -10.12 1.80
CA ALA A 149 5.70 -9.94 1.04
C ALA A 149 5.64 -8.74 0.08
N GLY A 150 4.48 -8.48 -0.54
CA GLY A 150 4.28 -7.30 -1.38
C GLY A 150 4.25 -5.99 -0.59
N GLY A 151 3.76 -6.01 0.65
CA GLY A 151 3.85 -4.87 1.56
C GLY A 151 5.30 -4.58 1.97
N TYR A 152 6.10 -5.62 2.19
CA TYR A 152 7.54 -5.49 2.39
C TYR A 152 8.25 -4.88 1.17
N LEU A 153 7.95 -5.34 -0.04
CA LEU A 153 8.51 -4.79 -1.28
C LEU A 153 8.12 -3.32 -1.48
N THR A 154 6.85 -2.98 -1.22
CA THR A 154 6.34 -1.61 -1.25
C THR A 154 7.19 -0.68 -0.37
N SER A 155 7.39 -1.06 0.89
CA SER A 155 8.18 -0.26 1.82
C SER A 155 9.65 -0.18 1.44
N MET A 156 10.26 -1.28 0.98
CA MET A 156 11.66 -1.28 0.55
C MET A 156 11.92 -0.33 -0.62
N ILE A 157 11.07 -0.36 -1.65
CA ILE A 157 11.21 0.49 -2.85
C ILE A 157 11.04 1.97 -2.51
N GLY A 158 10.10 2.28 -1.62
CA GLY A 158 9.80 3.66 -1.27
C GLY A 158 10.77 4.28 -0.25
N LEU A 159 11.32 3.49 0.67
CA LEU A 159 12.21 4.00 1.72
C LEU A 159 13.69 3.94 1.32
N ASP A 160 14.12 2.92 0.57
CA ASP A 160 15.49 2.83 0.04
C ASP A 160 15.55 3.36 -1.40
N LYS A 161 16.00 4.61 -1.55
CA LYS A 161 16.11 5.28 -2.87
C LYS A 161 16.98 4.53 -3.86
N SER A 162 17.96 3.75 -3.37
CA SER A 162 19.01 3.21 -4.23
C SER A 162 18.46 2.30 -5.33
N TYR A 163 17.38 1.55 -5.04
CA TYR A 163 16.80 0.62 -6.00
C TYR A 163 16.11 1.31 -7.19
N LEU A 164 15.39 2.41 -6.98
CA LEU A 164 14.77 3.15 -8.09
C LEU A 164 15.78 4.06 -8.81
N ALA A 165 16.78 4.57 -8.09
CA ALA A 165 17.85 5.36 -8.68
C ALA A 165 18.64 4.59 -9.75
N GLU A 166 18.80 3.27 -9.61
CA GLU A 166 19.39 2.40 -10.65
C GLU A 166 18.63 2.45 -11.98
N HIS A 167 17.37 2.86 -11.96
CA HIS A 167 16.51 2.99 -13.14
C HIS A 167 16.24 4.44 -13.54
N GLY A 168 16.90 5.42 -12.92
CA GLY A 168 16.70 6.85 -13.21
C GLY A 168 15.37 7.41 -12.69
N VAL A 169 14.74 6.75 -11.71
CA VAL A 169 13.50 7.20 -11.06
C VAL A 169 13.82 7.62 -9.64
N ASP A 170 13.32 8.77 -9.19
CA ASP A 170 13.39 9.14 -7.78
C ASP A 170 12.27 8.43 -7.01
N ALA A 171 12.60 7.72 -5.93
CA ALA A 171 11.60 7.10 -5.06
C ALA A 171 10.64 8.13 -4.42
N ASP A 172 11.07 9.40 -4.34
CA ASP A 172 10.28 10.49 -3.79
C ASP A 172 9.17 10.95 -4.77
N ASP A 173 9.25 10.57 -6.05
CA ASP A 173 8.21 10.84 -7.05
C ASP A 173 6.99 9.90 -6.95
N ILE A 174 7.06 8.88 -6.10
CA ILE A 174 5.90 8.03 -5.78
C ILE A 174 4.87 8.89 -5.03
N ALA A 175 3.61 8.91 -5.50
CA ALA A 175 2.54 9.70 -4.89
C ALA A 175 2.12 9.19 -3.51
N GLY A 176 2.35 7.91 -3.22
CA GLY A 176 2.16 7.35 -1.89
C GLY A 176 2.44 5.86 -1.77
N LEU A 177 2.75 5.44 -0.56
CA LEU A 177 3.11 4.07 -0.18
C LEU A 177 2.05 3.50 0.76
N ILE A 178 1.40 2.41 0.35
CA ILE A 178 0.30 1.79 1.10
C ILE A 178 0.60 0.29 1.35
N PRO A 179 1.61 -0.06 2.17
CA PRO A 179 1.92 -1.46 2.45
C PRO A 179 0.88 -2.10 3.39
N TYR A 180 0.43 -3.31 3.05
CA TYR A 180 -0.47 -4.10 3.89
C TYR A 180 0.31 -5.22 4.57
N SER A 181 0.37 -5.23 5.90
CA SER A 181 0.97 -6.27 6.74
C SER A 181 2.34 -6.77 6.25
N GLY A 182 3.19 -5.86 5.78
CA GLY A 182 4.56 -6.14 5.37
C GLY A 182 5.52 -6.21 6.55
N HIS A 183 6.65 -6.93 6.39
CA HIS A 183 7.73 -6.84 7.38
C HIS A 183 8.33 -5.44 7.35
N THR A 184 8.60 -4.88 8.53
CA THR A 184 9.38 -3.66 8.65
C THR A 184 10.79 -3.93 9.21
N ILE A 185 10.99 -5.09 9.84
CA ILE A 185 12.33 -5.66 10.08
C ILE A 185 12.80 -6.48 8.86
N THR A 186 14.02 -7.03 8.90
CA THR A 186 14.54 -7.89 7.82
C THR A 186 13.60 -9.09 7.62
N HIS A 187 13.06 -9.24 6.41
CA HIS A 187 12.04 -10.24 6.09
C HIS A 187 12.47 -11.67 6.51
N PHE A 188 11.55 -12.50 7.02
CA PHE A 188 11.91 -13.84 7.50
C PHE A 188 12.62 -14.70 6.44
N THR A 189 12.25 -14.55 5.17
CA THR A 189 12.90 -15.27 4.04
C THR A 189 14.34 -14.83 3.85
N VAL A 190 14.63 -13.52 3.96
CA VAL A 190 15.99 -12.99 3.90
C VAL A 190 16.82 -13.52 5.08
N ARG A 191 16.23 -13.59 6.29
CA ARG A 191 16.87 -14.19 7.47
C ARG A 191 17.16 -15.68 7.25
N ALA A 192 16.19 -16.45 6.75
CA ALA A 192 16.35 -17.86 6.44
C ALA A 192 17.42 -18.11 5.37
N GLU A 193 17.49 -17.29 4.32
CA GLU A 193 18.52 -17.34 3.28
C GLU A 193 19.95 -17.18 3.83
N ARG A 194 20.08 -16.49 4.98
CA ARG A 194 21.33 -16.24 5.71
C ARG A 194 21.56 -17.22 6.88
N GLY A 195 20.68 -18.20 7.07
CA GLY A 195 20.76 -19.15 8.18
C GLY A 195 20.44 -18.56 9.56
N ILE A 196 19.73 -17.43 9.61
CA ILE A 196 19.33 -16.76 10.85
C ILE A 196 17.97 -17.32 11.29
N ASP A 197 17.85 -17.69 12.56
CA ASP A 197 16.59 -18.18 13.15
C ASP A 197 15.48 -17.13 13.03
N GLY A 198 14.26 -17.56 12.66
CA GLY A 198 13.13 -16.66 12.43
C GLY A 198 12.68 -15.89 13.68
N LYS A 199 13.06 -16.32 14.88
CA LYS A 199 12.77 -15.62 16.15
C LYS A 199 13.80 -14.55 16.46
N GLN A 200 14.96 -14.55 15.81
CA GLN A 200 15.96 -13.50 15.97
C GLN A 200 15.56 -12.29 15.13
N PRO A 201 15.18 -11.16 15.74
CA PRO A 201 14.90 -9.94 15.00
C PRO A 201 16.21 -9.34 14.47
N ILE A 202 16.17 -8.84 13.24
CA ILE A 202 17.29 -8.14 12.62
C ILE A 202 16.75 -6.87 11.95
N VAL A 203 17.42 -5.75 12.18
CA VAL A 203 17.19 -4.50 11.46
C VAL A 203 18.51 -4.15 10.77
N ASP A 204 18.57 -4.38 9.47
CA ASP A 204 19.71 -4.06 8.61
C ASP A 204 19.23 -3.51 7.27
N SER A 205 20.12 -3.38 6.28
CA SER A 205 19.78 -2.80 4.97
C SER A 205 18.66 -3.53 4.21
N MET A 206 18.22 -4.72 4.64
CA MET A 206 17.06 -5.41 4.08
C MET A 206 15.78 -5.24 4.93
N ALA A 207 15.77 -4.29 5.87
CA ALA A 207 14.63 -3.92 6.69
C ALA A 207 14.14 -2.50 6.31
N PRO A 208 12.85 -2.30 6.01
CA PRO A 208 12.30 -0.96 5.82
C PRO A 208 12.61 0.01 6.97
N LEU A 209 12.64 -0.48 8.21
CA LEU A 209 12.93 0.31 9.40
C LEU A 209 14.37 0.85 9.45
N PHE A 210 15.31 0.23 8.72
CA PHE A 210 16.68 0.74 8.57
C PHE A 210 16.75 2.00 7.69
N HIS A 211 15.75 2.22 6.83
CA HIS A 211 15.72 3.26 5.81
C HIS A 211 14.75 4.41 6.16
N VAL A 212 14.44 4.59 7.45
CA VAL A 212 13.58 5.69 7.91
C VAL A 212 14.17 7.04 7.49
N ARG A 213 13.34 7.86 6.84
CA ARG A 213 13.73 9.18 6.32
C ARG A 213 12.52 10.11 6.23
N LYS A 214 12.76 11.41 6.37
CA LYS A 214 11.71 12.45 6.43
C LYS A 214 11.05 12.75 5.08
N ASP A 215 11.79 12.53 4.01
CA ASP A 215 11.52 12.98 2.65
C ASP A 215 10.98 11.87 1.74
N CYS A 216 10.68 10.68 2.28
CA CYS A 216 9.96 9.66 1.51
C CYS A 216 8.50 10.08 1.25
N PRO A 217 7.81 9.44 0.29
CA PRO A 217 6.39 9.69 -0.01
C PRO A 217 5.47 9.64 1.22
N PRO A 218 4.22 10.11 1.11
CA PRO A 218 3.17 9.82 2.09
C PRO A 218 2.99 8.31 2.35
N LEU A 219 2.89 7.91 3.62
CA LEU A 219 2.76 6.51 4.05
C LEU A 219 1.42 6.23 4.73
N LEU A 220 0.70 5.21 4.25
CA LEU A 220 -0.42 4.60 4.95
C LEU A 220 -0.09 3.14 5.27
N LEU A 221 0.37 2.90 6.49
CA LEU A 221 0.67 1.57 7.02
C LEU A 221 -0.63 0.90 7.47
N ILE A 222 -0.96 -0.26 6.90
CA ILE A 222 -2.17 -1.02 7.27
C ILE A 222 -1.76 -2.41 7.76
N THR A 223 -2.31 -2.84 8.89
CA THR A 223 -2.08 -4.18 9.46
C THR A 223 -3.39 -4.74 10.02
N GLY A 224 -3.49 -6.06 10.14
CA GLY A 224 -4.57 -6.75 10.85
C GLY A 224 -4.53 -6.52 12.36
N ASP A 225 -5.44 -7.18 13.07
CA ASP A 225 -5.54 -7.12 14.52
C ASP A 225 -4.30 -7.76 15.15
N ARG A 226 -3.58 -7.03 16.00
CA ARG A 226 -2.34 -7.53 16.63
C ARG A 226 -2.49 -8.86 17.38
N GLU A 227 -3.71 -9.19 17.82
CA GLU A 227 -3.99 -10.44 18.54
C GLU A 227 -4.42 -11.60 17.61
N LEU A 228 -4.68 -11.34 16.32
CA LEU A 228 -5.11 -12.34 15.32
C LEU A 228 -4.16 -12.47 14.12
N GLU A 229 -3.44 -11.40 13.81
CA GLU A 229 -2.39 -11.26 12.82
C GLU A 229 -1.19 -12.18 13.14
N MET A 230 -0.20 -12.20 12.25
CA MET A 230 1.12 -12.75 12.60
C MET A 230 1.72 -12.01 13.81
N LEU A 231 2.05 -12.74 14.88
CA LEU A 231 2.68 -12.18 16.08
C LEU A 231 3.92 -11.33 15.72
N GLY A 232 3.99 -10.12 16.27
CA GLY A 232 5.07 -9.18 16.03
C GLY A 232 4.86 -8.26 14.82
N ARG A 233 3.91 -8.57 13.91
CA ARG A 233 3.63 -7.76 12.70
C ARG A 233 3.14 -6.37 13.04
N TYR A 234 2.20 -6.27 13.97
CA TYR A 234 1.69 -4.98 14.41
C TYR A 234 2.81 -4.18 15.09
N GLU A 235 3.57 -4.81 15.98
CA GLU A 235 4.61 -4.17 16.77
C GLU A 235 5.74 -3.61 15.90
N GLU A 236 6.21 -4.37 14.92
CA GLU A 236 7.23 -3.88 13.98
C GLU A 236 6.70 -2.74 13.10
N THR A 237 5.42 -2.80 12.69
CA THR A 237 4.79 -1.74 11.89
C THR A 237 4.59 -0.48 12.73
N ALA A 238 4.17 -0.63 13.98
CA ALA A 238 4.06 0.45 14.96
C ALA A 238 5.43 1.06 15.28
N TYR A 239 6.49 0.25 15.29
CA TYR A 239 7.84 0.77 15.49
C TYR A 239 8.31 1.60 14.28
N LEU A 240 8.09 1.12 13.05
CA LEU A 240 8.35 1.92 11.84
C LEU A 240 7.59 3.24 11.89
N TRP A 241 6.28 3.18 12.14
CA TRP A 241 5.43 4.36 12.28
C TRP A 241 5.99 5.34 13.32
N ARG A 242 6.41 4.84 14.49
CA ARG A 242 6.98 5.66 15.55
C ARG A 242 8.27 6.34 15.09
N MET A 243 9.14 5.63 14.38
CA MET A 243 10.39 6.19 13.87
C MET A 243 10.14 7.25 12.78
N MET A 244 9.10 7.09 11.95
CA MET A 244 8.68 8.13 11.01
C MET A 244 8.27 9.43 11.72
N GLN A 245 7.58 9.33 12.87
CA GLN A 245 7.25 10.50 13.70
C GLN A 245 8.51 11.14 14.31
N VAL A 246 9.49 10.33 14.73
CA VAL A 246 10.75 10.82 15.30
C VAL A 246 11.56 11.62 14.27
N VAL A 247 11.57 11.20 13.01
CA VAL A 247 12.19 11.97 11.92
C VAL A 247 11.28 13.06 11.35
N GLU A 248 10.13 13.31 11.98
CA GLU A 248 9.16 14.34 11.60
C GLU A 248 8.67 14.21 10.15
N HIS A 249 8.47 12.98 9.67
CA HIS A 249 7.83 12.76 8.39
C HIS A 249 6.40 13.37 8.41
N PRO A 250 6.03 14.17 7.40
CA PRO A 250 4.83 14.99 7.45
C PRO A 250 3.53 14.17 7.37
N GLU A 251 3.56 12.99 6.76
CA GLU A 251 2.35 12.19 6.51
C GLU A 251 2.62 10.68 6.59
N THR A 252 2.75 10.16 7.81
CA THR A 252 2.74 8.71 8.07
C THR A 252 1.56 8.34 8.97
N LYS A 253 0.62 7.55 8.44
CA LYS A 253 -0.57 7.03 9.13
C LYS A 253 -0.39 5.54 9.41
N LEU A 254 -0.90 5.07 10.56
CA LEU A 254 -0.99 3.65 10.91
C LEU A 254 -2.44 3.28 11.18
N VAL A 255 -2.92 2.23 10.52
CA VAL A 255 -4.26 1.67 10.71
C VAL A 255 -4.15 0.20 11.10
N GLU A 256 -4.80 -0.15 12.21
CA GLU A 256 -5.00 -1.52 12.66
C GLU A 256 -6.44 -1.96 12.36
N LEU A 257 -6.59 -3.02 11.58
CA LEU A 257 -7.88 -3.58 11.21
C LEU A 257 -8.30 -4.62 12.25
N LYS A 258 -8.97 -4.15 13.30
CA LYS A 258 -9.50 -4.98 14.39
C LYS A 258 -10.43 -6.08 13.87
N GLY A 259 -10.28 -7.28 14.41
CA GLY A 259 -11.04 -8.47 14.03
C GLY A 259 -10.60 -9.18 12.75
N TYR A 260 -9.50 -8.77 12.11
CA TYR A 260 -8.99 -9.40 10.89
C TYR A 260 -7.58 -9.98 11.11
N ASP A 261 -7.38 -11.22 10.69
CA ASP A 261 -6.07 -11.87 10.67
C ASP A 261 -5.24 -11.48 9.43
N HIS A 262 -4.05 -12.09 9.29
CA HIS A 262 -3.12 -11.83 8.17
C HIS A 262 -3.70 -12.10 6.80
N GLY A 263 -4.53 -13.12 6.65
CA GLY A 263 -5.13 -13.50 5.38
C GLY A 263 -6.34 -12.65 5.03
N GLN A 264 -7.10 -12.23 6.05
CA GLN A 264 -8.38 -11.55 5.87
C GLN A 264 -8.24 -10.03 5.78
N MET A 265 -7.18 -9.43 6.35
CA MET A 265 -7.07 -7.97 6.44
C MET A 265 -6.96 -7.25 5.10
N ALA A 266 -6.52 -7.93 4.03
CA ALA A 266 -6.32 -7.29 2.73
C ALA A 266 -7.61 -6.73 2.13
N GLU A 267 -8.73 -7.48 2.23
CA GLU A 267 -10.02 -7.08 1.68
C GLU A 267 -10.55 -5.76 2.30
N PRO A 268 -10.67 -5.62 3.64
CA PRO A 268 -11.07 -4.36 4.27
C PRO A 268 -10.03 -3.23 4.17
N ALA A 269 -8.79 -3.51 3.73
CA ALA A 269 -7.78 -2.48 3.49
C ALA A 269 -7.97 -1.74 2.15
N HIS A 270 -8.53 -2.39 1.12
CA HIS A 270 -8.70 -1.77 -0.21
C HIS A 270 -9.49 -0.46 -0.20
N PRO A 271 -10.62 -0.33 0.51
CA PRO A 271 -11.32 0.95 0.62
C PRO A 271 -10.48 2.08 1.25
N LEU A 272 -9.58 1.74 2.18
CA LEU A 272 -8.68 2.71 2.81
C LEU A 272 -7.60 3.20 1.83
N LEU A 273 -7.07 2.30 1.00
CA LEU A 273 -6.17 2.67 -0.10
C LEU A 273 -6.86 3.62 -1.08
N LEU A 274 -8.07 3.29 -1.53
CA LEU A 274 -8.81 4.14 -2.47
C LEU A 274 -9.13 5.51 -1.87
N LYS A 275 -9.46 5.56 -0.58
CA LYS A 275 -9.66 6.81 0.16
C LYS A 275 -8.37 7.63 0.20
N PHE A 276 -7.24 6.98 0.49
CA PHE A 276 -5.93 7.62 0.52
C PHE A 276 -5.58 8.26 -0.82
N ILE A 277 -5.79 7.56 -1.94
CA ILE A 277 -5.60 8.13 -3.29
C ILE A 277 -6.45 9.38 -3.49
N LYS A 278 -7.76 9.31 -3.18
CA LYS A 278 -8.68 10.45 -3.34
C LYS A 278 -8.28 11.67 -2.49
N GLU A 279 -7.76 11.44 -1.28
CA GLU A 279 -7.25 12.51 -0.41
C GLU A 279 -6.04 13.23 -1.04
N HIS A 280 -5.21 12.52 -1.80
CA HIS A 280 -4.00 13.05 -2.44
C HIS A 280 -4.24 13.59 -3.86
N GLU A 281 -5.32 13.18 -4.54
CA GLU A 281 -5.75 13.78 -5.81
C GLU A 281 -6.40 15.16 -5.64
N ALA A 282 -7.06 15.41 -4.50
CA ALA A 282 -7.81 16.64 -4.22
C ALA A 282 -6.91 17.82 -3.78
N GLY A 283 -5.60 17.59 -3.66
CA GLY A 283 -4.61 18.57 -3.20
C GLY A 283 -3.86 19.33 -4.31
N ASP A 284 -4.12 19.01 -5.59
CA ASP A 284 -3.53 19.65 -6.77
C ASP A 284 -4.35 20.88 -7.27
#